data_AF-A0A9D6S0D6-F1
#
_entry.id   AF-A0A9D6S0D6-F1
#
_cell.length_a   1.000
_cell.length_b   1.000
_cell.length_c   1.000
_cell.angle_alpha   90.00
_cell.angle_beta   90.00
_cell.angle_gamma   90.00
#
_symmetry.space_group_name_H-M   'P 1'
#
loop_
_entity.id
_entity.type
_entity.pdbx_description
1 polymer ?
#
loop_
_entity_poly.entity_id
_entity_poly.type
_entity_poly.pdbx_seq_one_letter_code
_entity_poly.pdbx_strand_id
1 'polypeptide(L)'
;MFEGQVHDPRVFIAALREFHEADPNARGSLANALSDAIITKRVDLAAVRHELLDSGSHELMDTLDRLLDLIEPYIEEGGVEE
;
A
#
# COMPACT_ATOMS: atom_id res chain seq x y z
N MET A 1 11.07 -0.48 16.12
CA MET A 1 9.96 0.45 16.40
C MET A 1 9.85 1.35 15.18
N PHE A 2 8.84 1.15 14.33
CA PHE A 2 8.55 2.06 13.23
C PHE A 2 7.61 3.14 13.78
N GLU A 3 8.18 4.07 14.55
CA GLU A 3 7.47 5.24 15.09
C GLU A 3 7.35 6.30 13.99
N GLY A 4 6.12 6.59 13.59
CA GLY A 4 5.75 7.83 12.92
C GLY A 4 6.13 7.94 11.44
N GLN A 5 5.11 8.17 10.61
CA GLN A 5 5.17 8.54 9.19
C GLN A 5 5.60 7.44 8.20
N VAL A 6 4.63 6.95 7.42
CA VAL A 6 4.88 6.61 6.01
C VAL A 6 4.28 7.68 5.12
N HIS A 7 4.46 8.96 5.48
CA HIS A 7 4.02 10.08 4.63
C HIS A 7 4.80 10.15 3.31
N ASP A 8 5.92 9.42 3.21
CA ASP A 8 6.74 9.43 2.01
C ASP A 8 6.26 8.36 1.02
N PRO A 9 5.72 8.75 -0.16
CA PRO A 9 5.22 7.80 -1.15
C PRO A 9 6.33 6.87 -1.65
N ARG A 10 7.60 7.26 -1.60
CA ARG A 10 8.72 6.45 -2.09
C ARG A 10 9.01 5.27 -1.18
N VAL A 11 8.86 5.45 0.14
CA VAL A 11 8.99 4.36 1.11
C VAL A 11 7.91 3.31 0.88
N PHE A 12 6.67 3.76 0.64
CA PHE A 12 5.58 2.86 0.30
C PHE A 12 5.80 2.16 -1.05
N ILE A 13 6.24 2.88 -2.09
CA ILE A 13 6.55 2.29 -3.40
C ILE A 13 7.65 1.24 -3.30
N ALA A 14 8.68 1.48 -2.47
CA ALA A 14 9.73 0.49 -2.23
C ALA A 14 9.17 -0.79 -1.59
N ALA A 15 8.28 -0.67 -0.60
CA ALA A 15 7.61 -1.81 0.02
C ALA A 15 6.64 -2.52 -0.93
N LEU A 16 5.92 -1.77 -1.77
CA LEU A 16 5.04 -2.31 -2.81
C LEU A 16 5.83 -3.09 -3.86
N ARG A 17 7.01 -2.59 -4.22
CA ARG A 17 7.94 -3.25 -5.13
C ARG A 17 8.49 -4.54 -4.50
N GLU A 18 8.91 -4.48 -3.24
CA GLU A 18 9.32 -5.67 -2.51
C GLU A 18 8.20 -6.72 -2.45
N PHE A 19 6.96 -6.31 -2.22
CA PHE A 19 5.79 -7.21 -2.27
C PHE A 19 5.56 -7.82 -3.66
N HIS A 20 5.72 -7.03 -4.72
CA HIS A 20 5.60 -7.51 -6.10
C HIS A 20 6.65 -8.60 -6.40
N GLU A 21 7.90 -8.35 -6.03
CA GLU A 21 9.05 -9.23 -6.27
C GLU A 21 9.14 -10.40 -5.27
N ALA A 22 8.49 -10.32 -4.09
CA ALA A 22 8.60 -11.30 -3.03
C ALA A 22 7.99 -12.66 -3.36
N ASP A 23 8.59 -13.72 -2.81
CA ASP A 23 8.07 -15.07 -2.80
C ASP A 23 6.71 -15.17 -2.08
N PRO A 24 5.81 -16.08 -2.49
CA PRO A 24 4.49 -16.26 -1.89
C PRO A 24 4.52 -16.51 -0.37
N ASN A 25 5.60 -17.10 0.16
CA ASN A 25 5.78 -17.31 1.60
C ASN A 25 6.06 -16.00 2.37
N ALA A 26 6.65 -14.99 1.74
CA ALA A 26 6.94 -13.69 2.34
C ALA A 26 5.84 -12.63 2.06
N ARG A 27 5.03 -12.85 1.02
CA ARG A 27 3.95 -11.94 0.60
C ARG A 27 2.91 -11.67 1.68
N GLY A 28 2.58 -12.65 2.52
CA GLY A 28 1.52 -12.48 3.53
C GLY A 28 1.84 -11.39 4.57
N SER A 29 3.11 -11.33 5.03
CA SER A 29 3.53 -10.31 6.00
C SER A 29 3.60 -8.92 5.36
N LEU A 30 4.06 -8.83 4.11
CA LEU A 30 4.16 -7.58 3.36
C LEU A 30 2.77 -7.03 2.98
N ALA A 31 1.85 -7.91 2.57
CA ALA A 31 0.46 -7.55 2.32
C ALA A 31 -0.16 -6.93 3.57
N ASN A 32 -0.05 -7.58 4.73
CA ASN A 32 -0.58 -7.04 5.98
C ASN A 32 0.02 -5.67 6.34
N ALA A 33 1.35 -5.49 6.18
CA ALA A 33 2.00 -4.21 6.47
C ALA A 33 1.56 -3.09 5.51
N LEU A 34 1.43 -3.39 4.22
CA LEU A 34 0.94 -2.44 3.21
C LEU A 34 -0.54 -2.09 3.46
N SER A 35 -1.37 -3.08 3.75
CA SER A 35 -2.78 -2.89 4.09
C SER A 35 -2.95 -2.01 5.33
N ASP A 36 -2.21 -2.28 6.41
CA ASP A 36 -2.24 -1.47 7.63
C ASP A 36 -1.84 -0.02 7.34
N ALA A 37 -0.79 0.20 6.54
CA ALA A 37 -0.34 1.55 6.17
C ALA A 37 -1.42 2.33 5.40
N ILE A 38 -2.19 1.67 4.55
CA ILE A 38 -3.28 2.30 3.80
C ILE A 38 -4.49 2.56 4.71
N ILE A 39 -4.93 1.55 5.47
CA ILE A 39 -6.11 1.64 6.36
C ILE A 39 -5.90 2.72 7.42
N THR A 40 -4.70 2.79 8.01
CA THR A 40 -4.34 3.82 9.01
C THR A 40 -4.08 5.19 8.39
N LYS A 41 -4.31 5.36 7.08
CA LYS A 41 -4.07 6.59 6.30
C LYS A 41 -2.65 7.13 6.48
N ARG A 42 -1.69 6.23 6.70
CA ARG A 42 -0.29 6.59 6.87
C ARG A 42 0.39 6.89 5.54
N VAL A 43 -0.20 6.51 4.42
CA VAL A 43 0.29 6.76 3.06
C VAL A 43 -0.64 7.69 2.27
N ASP A 44 -0.05 8.59 1.49
CA ASP A 44 -0.79 9.39 0.51
C ASP A 44 -0.89 8.62 -0.82
N LEU A 45 -2.02 7.94 -1.03
CA LEU A 45 -2.25 7.14 -2.24
C LEU A 45 -2.24 7.97 -3.53
N ALA A 46 -2.63 9.25 -3.46
CA ALA A 46 -2.62 10.12 -4.63
C ALA A 46 -1.17 10.42 -5.07
N ALA A 47 -0.29 10.72 -4.13
CA ALA A 47 1.14 10.91 -4.37
C ALA A 47 1.81 9.62 -4.84
N VAL A 48 1.48 8.47 -4.25
CA VAL A 48 1.97 7.16 -4.72
C VAL A 48 1.57 6.91 -6.17
N ARG A 49 0.30 7.12 -6.53
CA ARG A 49 -0.18 6.96 -7.90
C ARG A 49 0.51 7.92 -8.87
N HIS A 50 0.75 9.16 -8.45
CA HIS A 50 1.47 10.14 -9.25
C HIS A 50 2.91 9.70 -9.54
N GLU A 51 3.68 9.29 -8.52
CA GLU A 51 5.05 8.81 -8.68
C GLU A 51 5.12 7.53 -9.56
N LEU A 52 4.15 6.62 -9.40
CA LEU A 52 4.07 5.40 -10.23
C LEU A 52 3.76 5.71 -11.71
N LEU A 53 2.92 6.71 -11.98
CA LEU A 53 2.62 7.19 -13.33
C LEU A 53 3.83 7.90 -13.94
N ASP A 54 4.49 8.77 -13.19
CA ASP A 54 5.70 9.49 -13.63
C ASP A 54 6.84 8.52 -13.96
N SER A 55 7.01 7.49 -13.13
CA SER A 55 8.01 6.43 -13.34
C SER A 55 7.61 5.41 -14.41
N GLY A 56 6.38 5.46 -14.95
CA GLY A 56 5.87 4.51 -15.94
C GLY A 56 5.73 3.07 -15.44
N SER A 57 5.63 2.86 -14.12
CA SER A 57 5.61 1.53 -13.49
C SER A 57 4.20 0.93 -13.43
N HIS A 58 3.67 0.55 -14.59
CA HIS A 58 2.31 0.01 -14.72
C HIS A 58 2.08 -1.29 -13.91
N GLU A 59 3.10 -2.15 -13.79
CA GLU A 59 3.03 -3.39 -13.01
C GLU A 59 2.83 -3.17 -11.50
N LEU A 60 3.49 -2.15 -10.95
CA LEU A 60 3.32 -1.74 -9.56
C LEU A 60 1.97 -1.06 -9.36
N MET A 61 1.48 -0.32 -10.36
CA MET A 61 0.13 0.26 -10.31
C MET A 61 -0.97 -0.81 -10.30
N ASP A 62 -0.86 -1.86 -11.10
CA ASP A 62 -1.77 -3.03 -11.04
C ASP A 62 -1.68 -3.76 -9.68
N THR A 63 -0.47 -3.87 -9.12
CA THR A 63 -0.26 -4.46 -7.80
C THR A 63 -0.92 -3.64 -6.69
N LEU A 64 -0.79 -2.31 -6.74
CA LEU A 64 -1.45 -1.39 -5.82
C LEU A 64 -2.97 -1.52 -5.92
N ASP A 65 -3.52 -1.54 -7.13
CA ASP A 65 -4.96 -1.62 -7.37
C ASP A 65 -5.56 -2.91 -6.79
N ARG A 66 -4.91 -4.06 -7.02
CA ARG A 66 -5.32 -5.33 -6.38
C ARG A 66 -5.24 -5.28 -4.86
N LEU A 67 -4.23 -4.61 -4.31
CA LEU A 67 -4.10 -4.50 -2.86
C LEU A 67 -5.22 -3.64 -2.28
N LEU A 68 -5.59 -2.56 -2.97
CA LEU A 68 -6.74 -1.70 -2.62
C LEU A 68 -8.06 -2.46 -2.68
N ASP A 69 -8.30 -3.24 -3.73
CA ASP A 69 -9.51 -4.09 -3.88
C ASP A 69 -9.64 -5.10 -2.71
N LEU A 70 -8.52 -5.70 -2.29
CA LEU A 70 -8.49 -6.62 -1.14
C LEU A 70 -8.81 -5.95 0.20
N ILE A 71 -8.47 -4.66 0.35
CA ILE A 71 -8.67 -3.92 1.61
C ILE A 71 -9.90 -3.00 1.59
N GLU A 72 -10.55 -2.81 0.44
CA GLU A 72 -11.80 -2.06 0.28
C GLU A 72 -12.82 -2.38 1.38
N PRO A 73 -13.15 -3.66 1.68
CA PRO A 73 -14.10 -3.98 2.75
C PRO A 73 -13.63 -3.52 4.14
N TYR A 74 -12.32 -3.45 4.39
CA TYR A 74 -11.74 -3.05 5.67
C TYR A 74 -11.60 -1.52 5.80
N ILE A 75 -11.55 -0.79 4.68
CA ILE A 75 -11.57 0.67 4.66
C ILE A 75 -12.98 1.19 4.94
N GLU A 76 -14.02 0.53 4.42
CA GLU A 76 -15.43 0.90 4.65
C GLU A 76 -15.93 0.53 6.06
N GLU A 77 -15.52 -0.60 6.64
CA GLU A 77 -15.88 -0.95 8.03
C GLU A 77 -15.18 -0.09 9.10
N GLY A 78 -14.09 0.60 8.77
CA GLY A 78 -13.45 1.58 9.64
C GLY A 78 -14.18 2.94 9.74
N GLY A 79 -15.30 3.09 9.02
CA GLY A 79 -16.13 4.29 8.96
C GLY A 79 -17.38 4.28 9.84
N VAL A 80 -17.51 3.36 10.79
CA VAL A 80 -18.53 3.42 11.85
C VAL A 80 -17.89 3.80 13.19
N GLU A 81 -17.74 5.11 13.41
CA GLU A 81 -17.99 5.61 14.76
C GLU A 81 -19.49 5.42 15.00
N GLU A 82 -19.83 4.62 16.02
CA GLU A 82 -20.98 4.70 16.96
C GLU A 82 -21.44 3.32 17.47
#